data_AF-A3K4M0-F1
#
_entry.id   AF-A3K4M0-F1
#
_cell.length_a   1.000
_cell.length_b   1.000
_cell.length_c   1.000
_cell.angle_alpha   90.00
_cell.angle_beta   90.00
_cell.angle_gamma   90.00
#
_symmetry.space_group_name_H-M   'P 1'
#
loop_
_entity.id
_entity.type
_entity.pdbx_description
1 polymer ?
#
loop_
_entity_poly.entity_id
_entity_poly.type
_entity_poly.pdbx_seq_one_letter_code
_entity_poly.pdbx_strand_id
1 'polypeptide(L)'
;MTQIKDWGFVLRDVKFGWSKANPVAEFTDFQAVFSDHNSGMQIIGPSGVGKTTFLFTLSGLLWPFSGAVAFVAPNGERFGWGPEAETYLPADMIMDLRGLERLRKKHFGFMFQNADLLPFVTVGQGIQMLLDSHPPEQRQRTLCEVLNVAASILDAEKEAPDFDASAQDVLPKQGVFGKYPYQLSGGQRQRASLLRAIASGPTVIFADEPVSSLDPALRSKVLVALRRWRDKGLGTRALIWVTHAPEDAYDLMPDHRLDFNHPNGVCGPISAWDQLTEGENWRLDISKRAGADA
;
A
#
# COMPACT_ATOMS: atom_id res chain seq x y z
N MET A 1 -23.71 -14.35 7.93
CA MET A 1 -22.29 -14.00 7.90
C MET A 1 -21.80 -14.12 6.47
N THR A 2 -21.55 -13.00 5.81
CA THR A 2 -21.05 -12.95 4.42
C THR A 2 -19.73 -13.71 4.36
N GLN A 3 -19.64 -14.73 3.49
CA GLN A 3 -18.42 -15.52 3.40
C GLN A 3 -17.30 -14.64 2.82
N ILE A 4 -16.28 -14.35 3.62
CA ILE A 4 -15.08 -13.60 3.21
C ILE A 4 -14.24 -14.53 2.31
N LYS A 5 -14.62 -14.60 1.03
CA LYS A 5 -14.01 -15.51 0.04
C LYS A 5 -13.27 -14.79 -1.07
N ASP A 6 -13.66 -13.55 -1.35
CA ASP A 6 -13.19 -12.83 -2.52
C ASP A 6 -11.91 -12.04 -2.21
N TRP A 7 -11.05 -11.89 -3.23
CA TRP A 7 -9.81 -11.12 -3.20
C TRP A 7 -10.08 -9.70 -2.68
N GLY A 8 -9.47 -9.32 -1.57
CA GLY A 8 -9.78 -8.05 -0.91
C GLY A 8 -9.63 -8.09 0.59
N PHE A 9 -10.39 -7.23 1.27
CA PHE A 9 -10.36 -7.12 2.71
C PHE A 9 -11.72 -6.77 3.31
N VAL A 10 -11.87 -7.05 4.60
CA VAL A 10 -13.08 -6.78 5.38
C VAL A 10 -12.69 -6.26 6.76
N LEU A 11 -13.40 -5.26 7.27
CA LEU A 11 -13.33 -4.73 8.62
C LEU A 11 -14.68 -4.98 9.29
N ARG A 12 -14.64 -5.53 10.50
CA ARG A 12 -15.81 -5.81 11.34
C ARG A 12 -15.64 -5.08 12.68
N ASP A 13 -16.47 -4.08 12.94
CA ASP A 13 -16.48 -3.26 14.16
C ASP A 13 -15.11 -2.71 14.59
N VAL A 14 -14.33 -2.29 13.59
CA VAL A 14 -12.95 -1.84 13.75
C VAL A 14 -12.90 -0.38 14.19
N LYS A 15 -12.40 -0.14 15.41
CA LYS A 15 -11.99 1.19 15.89
C LYS A 15 -10.49 1.26 15.91
N PHE A 16 -9.91 2.35 15.43
CA PHE A 16 -8.46 2.54 15.48
C PHE A 16 -8.09 4.00 15.73
N GLY A 17 -6.83 4.21 16.12
CA GLY A 17 -6.30 5.53 16.40
C GLY A 17 -5.07 5.44 17.29
N TRP A 18 -4.71 6.58 17.87
CA TRP A 18 -3.58 6.69 18.79
C TRP A 18 -4.03 6.69 20.27
N SER A 19 -5.32 6.90 20.52
CA SER A 19 -5.94 6.84 21.85
C SER A 19 -7.28 6.12 21.80
N LYS A 20 -7.50 5.19 22.73
CA LYS A 20 -8.77 4.46 22.84
C LYS A 20 -9.93 5.37 23.26
N ALA A 21 -9.65 6.44 24.00
CA ALA A 21 -10.66 7.42 24.41
C ALA A 21 -11.15 8.26 23.21
N ASN A 22 -10.26 8.51 22.25
CA ASN A 22 -10.49 9.36 21.09
C ASN A 22 -10.00 8.63 19.82
N PRO A 23 -10.77 7.63 19.34
CA PRO A 23 -10.42 6.93 18.12
C PRO A 23 -10.43 7.90 16.93
N VAL A 24 -9.62 7.59 15.92
CA VAL A 24 -9.52 8.36 14.68
C VAL A 24 -10.75 8.10 13.79
N ALA A 25 -11.17 6.83 13.69
CA ALA A 25 -12.35 6.42 12.95
C ALA A 25 -12.88 5.06 13.44
N GLU A 26 -14.14 4.76 13.09
CA GLU A 26 -14.86 3.52 13.40
C GLU A 26 -15.52 2.96 12.13
N PHE A 27 -15.29 1.68 11.85
CA PHE A 27 -15.87 0.94 10.72
C PHE A 27 -16.67 -0.28 11.24
N THR A 28 -18.00 -0.27 11.10
CA THR A 28 -18.88 -1.36 11.58
C THR A 28 -18.85 -2.58 10.67
N ASP A 29 -19.09 -2.38 9.38
CA ASP A 29 -18.97 -3.43 8.37
C ASP A 29 -18.48 -2.77 7.10
N PHE A 30 -17.22 -3.01 6.75
CA PHE A 30 -16.61 -2.39 5.59
C PHE A 30 -15.82 -3.41 4.80
N GLN A 31 -16.08 -3.52 3.51
CA GLN A 31 -15.38 -4.45 2.64
C GLN A 31 -15.01 -3.79 1.32
N ALA A 32 -13.83 -4.15 0.80
CA ALA A 32 -13.43 -3.85 -0.56
C ALA A 32 -13.03 -5.16 -1.22
N VAL A 33 -13.73 -5.50 -2.31
CA VAL A 33 -13.40 -6.65 -3.16
C VAL A 33 -12.72 -6.13 -4.41
N PHE A 34 -11.51 -6.58 -4.65
CA PHE A 34 -10.73 -6.18 -5.80
C PHE A 34 -11.06 -7.08 -6.99
N SER A 35 -11.20 -6.47 -8.15
CA SER A 35 -11.38 -7.22 -9.40
C SER A 35 -10.02 -7.73 -9.91
N ASP A 36 -9.99 -8.54 -10.98
CA ASP A 36 -8.73 -9.04 -11.57
C ASP A 36 -7.95 -7.96 -12.36
N HIS A 37 -8.61 -6.85 -12.67
CA HIS A 37 -8.05 -5.74 -13.45
C HIS A 37 -8.36 -4.44 -12.74
N ASN A 38 -7.42 -3.51 -12.59
CA ASN A 38 -7.61 -2.27 -11.82
C ASN A 38 -7.72 -2.41 -10.30
N SER A 39 -7.42 -3.60 -9.75
CA SER A 39 -7.41 -3.93 -8.32
C SER A 39 -6.81 -2.81 -7.45
N GLY A 40 -7.65 -1.98 -6.85
CA GLY A 40 -7.10 -0.85 -6.14
C GLY A 40 -8.11 -0.01 -5.40
N MET A 41 -7.59 0.75 -4.44
CA MET A 41 -8.38 1.62 -3.60
C MET A 41 -7.64 2.93 -3.36
N GLN A 42 -8.28 4.02 -3.75
CA GLN A 42 -7.82 5.36 -3.41
C GLN A 42 -8.41 5.80 -2.08
N ILE A 43 -7.60 6.38 -1.22
CA ILE A 43 -8.02 6.97 0.05
C ILE A 43 -7.72 8.46 0.00
N ILE A 44 -8.76 9.30 0.08
CA ILE A 44 -8.66 10.76 0.02
C ILE A 44 -9.27 11.42 1.27
N GLY A 45 -8.95 12.70 1.49
CA GLY A 45 -9.41 13.46 2.66
C GLY A 45 -8.41 14.52 3.13
N PRO A 46 -8.79 15.41 4.07
CA PRO A 46 -7.93 16.49 4.56
C PRO A 46 -6.71 15.94 5.30
N SER A 47 -5.73 16.80 5.59
CA SER A 47 -4.59 16.38 6.40
C SER A 47 -5.04 16.12 7.84
N GLY A 48 -4.44 15.13 8.51
CA GLY A 48 -4.78 14.78 9.89
C GLY A 48 -6.08 13.98 10.10
N VAL A 49 -6.87 13.72 9.05
CA VAL A 49 -8.16 13.01 9.18
C VAL A 49 -8.06 11.51 9.47
N GLY A 50 -6.86 10.94 9.37
CA GLY A 50 -6.63 9.53 9.69
C GLY A 50 -6.38 8.58 8.51
N LYS A 51 -6.16 9.09 7.30
CA LYS A 51 -5.89 8.28 6.09
C LYS A 51 -4.71 7.32 6.28
N THR A 52 -3.58 7.83 6.74
CA THR A 52 -2.38 7.05 7.08
C THR A 52 -2.68 6.02 8.17
N THR A 53 -3.40 6.43 9.22
CA THR A 53 -3.77 5.54 10.33
C THR A 53 -4.67 4.39 9.87
N PHE A 54 -5.60 4.65 8.95
CA PHE A 54 -6.42 3.63 8.30
C PHE A 54 -5.56 2.67 7.47
N LEU A 55 -4.66 3.19 6.64
CA LEU A 55 -3.74 2.40 5.83
C LEU A 55 -2.84 1.49 6.69
N PHE A 56 -2.36 1.97 7.85
CA PHE A 56 -1.60 1.15 8.80
C PHE A 56 -2.44 0.11 9.52
N THR A 57 -3.69 0.42 9.86
CA THR A 57 -4.61 -0.56 10.46
C THR A 57 -4.92 -1.69 9.50
N LEU A 58 -5.20 -1.33 8.23
CA LEU A 58 -5.52 -2.28 7.17
C LEU A 58 -4.34 -3.18 6.78
N SER A 59 -3.11 -2.68 6.91
CA SER A 59 -1.89 -3.46 6.63
C SER A 59 -1.36 -4.24 7.84
N GLY A 60 -2.04 -4.13 9.00
CA GLY A 60 -1.65 -4.78 10.24
C GLY A 60 -0.37 -4.20 10.88
N LEU A 61 0.03 -2.98 10.50
CA LEU A 61 1.09 -2.22 11.17
C LEU A 61 0.58 -1.54 12.44
N LEU A 62 -0.68 -1.13 12.44
CA LEU A 62 -1.37 -0.61 13.60
C LEU A 62 -2.43 -1.62 14.06
N TRP A 63 -2.42 -1.97 15.34
CA TRP A 63 -3.44 -2.85 15.91
C TRP A 63 -4.71 -2.05 16.25
N PRO A 64 -5.90 -2.48 15.81
CA PRO A 64 -7.14 -1.79 16.15
C PRO A 64 -7.53 -1.99 17.63
N PHE A 65 -8.29 -1.05 18.19
CA PHE A 65 -8.77 -1.09 19.57
C PHE A 65 -9.95 -2.05 19.79
N SER A 66 -10.72 -2.35 18.73
CA SER A 66 -11.86 -3.29 18.73
C SER A 66 -11.98 -3.96 17.37
N GLY A 67 -12.83 -4.99 17.29
CA GLY A 67 -13.20 -5.60 16.03
C GLY A 67 -12.13 -6.50 15.44
N ALA A 68 -12.25 -6.72 14.13
CA ALA A 68 -11.38 -7.57 13.35
C ALA A 68 -11.18 -7.06 11.92
N VAL A 69 -9.96 -7.21 11.42
CA VAL A 69 -9.61 -7.01 10.01
C VAL A 69 -9.33 -8.38 9.41
N ALA A 70 -9.88 -8.64 8.24
CA ALA A 70 -9.59 -9.81 7.42
C ALA A 70 -9.08 -9.39 6.05
N PHE A 71 -8.14 -10.16 5.52
CA PHE A 71 -7.55 -10.01 4.22
C PHE A 71 -7.54 -11.37 3.52
N VAL A 72 -8.00 -11.40 2.27
CA VAL A 72 -7.94 -12.58 1.41
C VAL A 72 -7.00 -12.25 0.27
N ALA A 73 -6.00 -13.10 0.04
CA ALA A 73 -5.07 -13.00 -1.08
C ALA A 73 -5.69 -13.56 -2.39
N PRO A 74 -5.16 -13.22 -3.58
CA PRO A 74 -5.75 -13.67 -4.86
C PRO A 74 -5.62 -15.18 -5.05
N ASN A 75 -4.65 -15.80 -4.38
CA ASN A 75 -4.47 -17.25 -4.34
C ASN A 75 -5.37 -17.95 -3.31
N GLY A 76 -6.25 -17.20 -2.64
CA GLY A 76 -7.20 -17.72 -1.65
C GLY A 76 -6.65 -17.87 -0.23
N GLU A 77 -5.39 -17.51 0.04
CA GLU A 77 -4.88 -17.44 1.42
C GLU A 77 -5.65 -16.39 2.22
N ARG A 78 -5.99 -16.69 3.47
CA ARG A 78 -6.83 -15.84 4.31
C ARG A 78 -6.13 -15.51 5.61
N PHE A 79 -6.25 -14.26 6.01
CA PHE A 79 -5.55 -13.71 7.16
C PHE A 79 -6.50 -12.81 7.93
N GLY A 80 -6.47 -12.90 9.25
CA GLY A 80 -7.36 -12.19 10.15
C GLY A 80 -6.62 -11.76 11.40
N TRP A 81 -6.88 -10.53 11.85
CA TRP A 81 -6.30 -9.99 13.08
C TRP A 81 -7.22 -8.98 13.74
N GLY A 82 -7.00 -8.72 15.02
CA GLY A 82 -7.80 -7.81 15.82
C GLY A 82 -8.04 -8.36 17.23
N PRO A 83 -8.36 -7.51 18.20
CA PRO A 83 -8.57 -7.93 19.58
C PRO A 83 -9.79 -8.84 19.75
N GLU A 84 -10.74 -8.81 18.82
CA GLU A 84 -11.99 -9.57 18.85
C GLU A 84 -12.12 -10.48 17.62
N ALA A 85 -11.00 -10.85 16.99
CA ALA A 85 -10.98 -11.66 15.77
C ALA A 85 -11.79 -12.96 15.89
N GLU A 86 -11.75 -13.62 17.06
CA GLU A 86 -12.50 -14.85 17.37
C GLU A 86 -14.02 -14.67 17.30
N THR A 87 -14.52 -13.44 17.51
CA THR A 87 -15.96 -13.11 17.42
C THR A 87 -16.41 -13.01 15.97
N TYR A 88 -15.56 -12.49 15.09
CA TYR A 88 -15.93 -12.06 13.75
C TYR A 88 -15.44 -12.97 12.63
N LEU A 89 -14.35 -13.71 12.87
CA LEU A 89 -13.62 -14.44 11.83
C LEU A 89 -13.55 -15.95 12.14
N PRO A 90 -13.54 -16.80 11.09
CA PRO A 90 -13.22 -18.22 11.24
C PRO A 90 -11.84 -18.46 11.85
N ALA A 91 -11.72 -19.48 12.71
CA ALA A 91 -10.47 -19.77 13.44
C ALA A 91 -9.25 -20.03 12.53
N ASP A 92 -9.47 -20.55 11.32
CA ASP A 92 -8.41 -20.79 10.32
C ASP A 92 -7.85 -19.50 9.70
N MET A 93 -8.58 -18.38 9.79
CA MET A 93 -8.10 -17.06 9.33
C MET A 93 -7.28 -16.34 10.40
N ILE A 94 -7.51 -16.61 11.69
CA ILE A 94 -6.96 -15.80 12.77
C ILE A 94 -5.46 -16.06 12.90
N MET A 95 -4.68 -14.99 12.80
CA MET A 95 -3.22 -15.06 12.81
C MET A 95 -2.65 -14.63 14.15
N ASP A 96 -1.62 -15.35 14.59
CA ASP A 96 -0.70 -14.88 15.60
C ASP A 96 0.26 -13.81 15.02
N LEU A 97 1.12 -13.24 15.87
CA LEU A 97 2.09 -12.23 15.44
C LEU A 97 2.99 -12.74 14.31
N ARG A 98 3.38 -14.02 14.34
CA ARG A 98 4.19 -14.65 13.28
C ARG A 98 3.40 -14.79 11.98
N GLY A 99 2.11 -15.09 12.04
CA GLY A 99 1.22 -15.12 10.89
C GLY A 99 1.11 -13.76 10.20
N LEU A 100 1.01 -12.69 10.98
CA LEU A 100 1.04 -11.32 10.44
C LEU A 100 2.38 -10.94 9.84
N GLU A 101 3.50 -11.37 10.42
CA GLU A 101 4.82 -11.20 9.81
C GLU A 101 4.93 -11.93 8.48
N ARG A 102 4.42 -13.17 8.39
CA ARG A 102 4.36 -13.93 7.13
C ARG A 102 3.49 -13.25 6.09
N LEU A 103 2.31 -12.76 6.47
CA LEU A 103 1.42 -11.98 5.59
C LEU A 103 2.17 -10.78 5.02
N ARG A 104 2.77 -9.95 5.87
CA ARG A 104 3.49 -8.75 5.44
C ARG A 104 4.67 -9.09 4.54
N LYS A 105 5.48 -10.08 4.91
CA LYS A 105 6.65 -10.50 4.13
C LYS A 105 6.25 -11.04 2.75
N LYS A 106 5.14 -11.75 2.64
CA LYS A 106 4.73 -12.44 1.42
C LYS A 106 3.88 -11.56 0.50
N HIS A 107 3.00 -10.74 1.06
CA HIS A 107 1.96 -10.05 0.29
C HIS A 107 2.08 -8.54 0.29
N PHE A 108 2.71 -7.89 1.29
CA PHE A 108 2.62 -6.44 1.44
C PHE A 108 3.93 -5.72 1.14
N GLY A 109 3.85 -4.76 0.22
CA GLY A 109 4.88 -3.78 -0.05
C GLY A 109 4.44 -2.42 0.49
N PHE A 110 5.39 -1.63 1.00
CA PHE A 110 5.10 -0.36 1.63
C PHE A 110 5.87 0.78 0.99
N MET A 111 5.16 1.85 0.64
CA MET A 111 5.72 3.16 0.36
C MET A 111 5.25 4.12 1.45
N PHE A 112 6.14 4.47 2.37
CA PHE A 112 5.83 5.43 3.42
C PHE A 112 6.05 6.86 2.92
N GLN A 113 5.36 7.82 3.53
CA GLN A 113 5.45 9.23 3.18
C GLN A 113 6.90 9.75 3.15
N ASN A 114 7.72 9.32 4.11
CA ASN A 114 9.15 9.68 4.23
C ASN A 114 10.11 8.69 3.56
N ALA A 115 9.61 7.81 2.70
CA ALA A 115 10.33 6.75 1.99
C ALA A 115 10.94 5.61 2.84
N ASP A 116 11.23 5.85 4.12
CA ASP A 116 11.74 4.91 5.15
C ASP A 116 12.78 3.91 4.62
N LEU A 117 13.80 4.45 3.95
CA LEU A 117 14.97 3.70 3.50
C LEU A 117 15.94 3.48 4.66
N LEU A 118 16.66 2.35 4.65
CA LEU A 118 17.68 2.05 5.66
C LEU A 118 18.84 3.08 5.57
N PRO A 119 19.09 3.88 6.63
CA PRO A 119 19.92 5.08 6.51
C PRO A 119 21.42 4.82 6.31
N PHE A 120 21.90 3.62 6.67
CA PHE A 120 23.33 3.27 6.70
C PHE A 120 23.75 2.27 5.62
N VAL A 121 22.85 1.93 4.70
CA VAL A 121 23.16 1.11 3.53
C VAL A 121 22.76 1.87 2.27
N THR A 122 23.38 1.55 1.14
CA THR A 122 22.95 2.16 -0.12
C THR A 122 21.58 1.65 -0.52
N VAL A 123 20.87 2.38 -1.39
CA VAL A 123 19.58 1.94 -1.92
C VAL A 123 19.69 0.56 -2.57
N GLY A 124 20.73 0.34 -3.37
CA GLY A 124 20.98 -0.95 -4.03
C GLY A 124 21.17 -2.08 -3.03
N GLN A 125 21.99 -1.87 -1.99
CA GLN A 125 22.17 -2.88 -0.93
C GLN A 125 20.85 -3.20 -0.21
N GLY A 126 20.07 -2.18 0.16
CA GLY A 126 18.78 -2.38 0.83
C GLY A 126 17.77 -3.17 -0.03
N ILE A 127 17.76 -2.93 -1.34
CA ILE A 127 16.94 -3.71 -2.30
C ILE A 127 17.49 -5.13 -2.43
N GLN A 128 18.81 -5.30 -2.54
CA GLN A 128 19.46 -6.60 -2.64
C GLN A 128 19.12 -7.51 -1.45
N MET A 129 19.10 -6.97 -0.23
CA MET A 129 18.70 -7.72 0.98
C MET A 129 17.28 -8.29 0.88
N LEU A 130 16.34 -7.56 0.25
CA LEU A 130 14.98 -8.04 0.02
C LEU A 130 14.96 -9.12 -1.06
N LEU A 131 15.70 -8.91 -2.15
CA LEU A 131 15.82 -9.88 -3.25
C LEU A 131 16.39 -11.22 -2.77
N ASP A 132 17.41 -11.18 -1.90
CA ASP A 132 18.06 -12.37 -1.35
C ASP A 132 17.19 -13.12 -0.33
N SER A 133 16.12 -12.49 0.15
CA SER A 133 15.15 -13.14 1.04
C SER A 133 14.15 -14.05 0.31
N HIS A 134 14.15 -14.00 -1.04
CA HIS A 134 13.26 -14.78 -1.90
C HIS A 134 13.92 -16.07 -2.40
N PRO A 135 13.12 -17.12 -2.70
CA PRO A 135 13.60 -18.28 -3.44
C PRO A 135 14.18 -17.88 -4.82
N PRO A 136 15.13 -18.64 -5.41
CA PRO A 136 15.82 -18.25 -6.65
C PRO A 136 14.91 -17.86 -7.82
N GLU A 137 13.83 -18.61 -8.05
CA GLU A 137 12.88 -18.30 -9.13
C GLU A 137 12.14 -16.97 -8.90
N GLN A 138 11.73 -16.70 -7.66
CA GLN A 138 11.06 -15.45 -7.30
C GLN A 138 12.05 -14.28 -7.29
N ARG A 139 13.28 -14.49 -6.80
CA ARG A 139 14.36 -13.50 -6.82
C ARG A 139 14.60 -12.96 -8.22
N GLN A 140 14.74 -13.84 -9.21
CA GLN A 140 14.98 -13.43 -10.60
C GLN A 140 13.82 -12.63 -11.17
N ARG A 141 12.58 -13.07 -10.92
CA ARG A 141 11.36 -12.38 -11.37
C ARG A 141 11.25 -10.98 -10.77
N THR A 142 11.42 -10.87 -9.45
CA THR A 142 11.35 -9.59 -8.73
C THR A 142 12.47 -8.65 -9.16
N LEU A 143 13.69 -9.15 -9.38
CA LEU A 143 14.79 -8.36 -9.92
C LEU A 143 14.43 -7.73 -11.29
N CYS A 144 13.91 -8.54 -12.21
CA CYS A 144 13.48 -8.03 -13.53
C CYS A 144 12.42 -6.93 -13.39
N GLU A 145 11.46 -7.07 -12.48
CA GLU A 145 10.45 -6.03 -12.22
C GLU A 145 11.08 -4.75 -11.65
N VAL A 146 11.96 -4.87 -10.66
CA VAL A 146 12.67 -3.72 -10.08
C VAL A 146 13.45 -2.98 -11.16
N LEU A 147 14.20 -3.68 -12.00
CA LEU A 147 14.98 -3.06 -13.08
C LEU A 147 14.09 -2.40 -14.14
N ASN A 148 12.99 -3.05 -14.53
CA ASN A 148 12.03 -2.48 -15.48
C ASN A 148 11.39 -1.20 -14.95
N VAL A 149 10.99 -1.18 -13.67
CA VAL A 149 10.43 0.02 -13.04
C VAL A 149 11.50 1.09 -12.89
N ALA A 150 12.71 0.71 -12.44
CA ALA A 150 13.84 1.62 -12.31
C ALA A 150 14.16 2.33 -13.64
N ALA A 151 14.20 1.62 -14.76
CA ALA A 151 14.41 2.20 -16.09
C ALA A 151 13.33 3.22 -16.50
N SER A 152 12.12 3.13 -15.93
CA SER A 152 11.01 4.04 -16.25
C SER A 152 10.95 5.28 -15.36
N ILE A 153 11.44 5.19 -14.11
CA ILE A 153 11.33 6.28 -13.12
C ILE A 153 12.67 6.92 -12.77
N LEU A 154 13.80 6.27 -13.02
CA LEU A 154 15.14 6.81 -12.86
C LEU A 154 15.61 7.41 -14.19
N ASP A 155 16.34 8.52 -14.15
CA ASP A 155 16.76 9.21 -15.37
C ASP A 155 17.98 8.52 -15.97
N ALA A 156 17.76 7.80 -17.08
CA ALA A 156 18.75 6.96 -17.75
C ALA A 156 20.06 7.70 -18.12
N GLU A 157 20.01 8.98 -18.49
CA GLU A 157 21.21 9.72 -18.93
C GLU A 157 22.15 10.18 -17.81
N LYS A 158 21.71 10.18 -16.54
CA LYS A 158 22.54 10.58 -15.37
C LYS A 158 22.77 9.46 -14.35
N GLU A 159 22.03 8.37 -14.48
CA GLU A 159 21.95 7.30 -13.47
C GLU A 159 22.03 5.90 -14.10
N ALA A 160 22.44 5.78 -15.38
CA ALA A 160 22.58 4.52 -16.09
C ALA A 160 23.58 3.56 -15.38
N PRO A 161 23.16 2.32 -15.10
CA PRO A 161 24.04 1.27 -14.64
C PRO A 161 24.98 0.75 -15.72
N ASP A 162 26.24 0.50 -15.38
CA ASP A 162 26.99 -0.58 -16.01
C ASP A 162 26.50 -1.89 -15.37
N PHE A 163 25.83 -2.75 -16.14
CA PHE A 163 25.25 -4.00 -15.66
C PHE A 163 26.26 -5.14 -15.85
N ASP A 164 26.90 -5.59 -14.78
CA ASP A 164 27.70 -6.81 -14.81
C ASP A 164 26.84 -8.01 -14.44
N ALA A 165 26.38 -8.73 -15.47
CA ALA A 165 25.58 -9.95 -15.32
C ALA A 165 26.31 -11.11 -14.63
N SER A 166 27.62 -11.00 -14.38
CA SER A 166 28.47 -12.01 -13.74
C SER A 166 28.76 -11.73 -12.26
N ALA A 167 28.40 -10.55 -11.74
CA ALA A 167 28.65 -10.18 -10.35
C ALA A 167 27.61 -10.77 -9.39
N GLN A 168 28.03 -11.08 -8.17
CA GLN A 168 27.12 -11.42 -7.06
C GLN A 168 26.09 -10.30 -6.77
N ASP A 169 26.46 -9.06 -7.13
CA ASP A 169 25.61 -7.87 -7.07
C ASP A 169 24.88 -7.68 -8.40
N VAL A 170 23.60 -8.06 -8.44
CA VAL A 170 22.74 -7.96 -9.64
C VAL A 170 22.17 -6.56 -9.86
N LEU A 171 22.39 -5.64 -8.92
CA LEU A 171 21.91 -4.27 -9.01
C LEU A 171 23.02 -3.29 -9.40
N PRO A 172 22.65 -2.20 -10.10
CA PRO A 172 23.56 -1.12 -10.43
C PRO A 172 24.30 -0.57 -9.22
N LYS A 173 25.60 -0.28 -9.34
CA LYS A 173 26.36 0.43 -8.29
C LYS A 173 26.40 1.94 -8.48
N GLN A 174 25.91 2.45 -9.60
CA GLN A 174 25.88 3.87 -9.93
C GLN A 174 24.47 4.46 -9.75
N GLY A 175 24.33 5.77 -9.94
CA GLY A 175 23.02 6.45 -9.87
C GLY A 175 22.39 6.40 -8.49
N VAL A 176 21.06 6.24 -8.43
CA VAL A 176 20.31 6.13 -7.16
C VAL A 176 20.71 4.90 -6.36
N PHE A 177 20.98 3.77 -7.02
CA PHE A 177 21.31 2.52 -6.33
C PHE A 177 22.62 2.59 -5.54
N GLY A 178 23.61 3.34 -6.03
CA GLY A 178 24.90 3.54 -5.36
C GLY A 178 24.87 4.53 -4.19
N LYS A 179 23.78 5.28 -4.02
CA LYS A 179 23.67 6.35 -3.04
C LYS A 179 23.05 5.88 -1.74
N TYR A 180 23.44 6.53 -0.64
CA TYR A 180 22.77 6.42 0.64
C TYR A 180 21.53 7.33 0.69
N PRO A 181 20.50 7.03 1.52
CA PRO A 181 19.27 7.83 1.57
C PRO A 181 19.45 9.32 1.87
N TYR A 182 20.47 9.68 2.66
CA TYR A 182 20.79 11.06 3.00
C TYR A 182 21.43 11.84 1.83
N GLN A 183 21.91 11.15 0.79
CA GLN A 183 22.47 11.76 -0.43
C GLN A 183 21.41 12.00 -1.51
N LEU A 184 20.17 11.57 -1.29
CA LEU A 184 19.07 11.65 -2.24
C LEU A 184 18.25 12.93 -2.03
N SER A 185 17.70 13.48 -3.12
CA SER A 185 16.59 14.44 -3.03
C SER A 185 15.31 13.77 -2.51
N GLY A 186 14.31 14.55 -2.09
CA GLY A 186 13.00 14.01 -1.66
C GLY A 186 12.36 13.12 -2.74
N GLY A 187 12.34 13.59 -3.99
CA GLY A 187 11.82 12.80 -5.11
C GLY A 187 12.68 11.59 -5.50
N GLN A 188 13.99 11.62 -5.29
CA GLN A 188 14.83 10.41 -5.41
C GLN A 188 14.50 9.40 -4.31
N ARG A 189 14.27 9.84 -3.07
CA ARG A 189 13.87 8.97 -1.96
C ARG A 189 12.52 8.28 -2.23
N GLN A 190 11.51 9.02 -2.71
CA GLN A 190 10.20 8.42 -3.04
C GLN A 190 10.31 7.36 -4.14
N ARG A 191 11.09 7.62 -5.20
CA ARG A 191 11.35 6.63 -6.26
C ARG A 191 12.09 5.39 -5.74
N ALA A 192 13.12 5.58 -4.92
CA ALA A 192 13.82 4.47 -4.28
C ALA A 192 12.89 3.67 -3.34
N SER A 193 11.93 4.32 -2.67
CA SER A 193 10.90 3.67 -1.86
C SER A 193 10.00 2.76 -2.70
N LEU A 194 9.57 3.21 -3.90
CA LEU A 194 8.81 2.37 -4.84
C LEU A 194 9.61 1.13 -5.23
N LEU A 195 10.88 1.29 -5.61
CA LEU A 195 11.73 0.15 -5.98
C LEU A 195 11.88 -0.85 -4.82
N ARG A 196 12.05 -0.34 -3.60
CA ARG A 196 12.08 -1.16 -2.37
C ARG A 196 10.76 -1.88 -2.12
N ALA A 197 9.62 -1.20 -2.30
CA ALA A 197 8.31 -1.82 -2.14
C ALA A 197 8.15 -2.98 -3.12
N ILE A 198 8.51 -2.79 -4.40
CA ILE A 198 8.46 -3.84 -5.42
C ILE A 198 9.43 -4.99 -5.11
N ALA A 199 10.62 -4.69 -4.58
CA ALA A 199 11.63 -5.69 -4.24
C ALA A 199 11.18 -6.70 -3.17
N SER A 200 10.15 -6.36 -2.38
CA SER A 200 9.49 -7.30 -1.48
C SER A 200 8.65 -8.37 -2.18
N GLY A 201 8.53 -8.31 -3.51
CA GLY A 201 7.67 -9.19 -4.32
C GLY A 201 6.19 -9.15 -3.91
N PRO A 202 5.59 -7.96 -3.67
CA PRO A 202 4.31 -7.89 -2.99
C PRO A 202 3.15 -8.21 -3.92
N THR A 203 2.03 -8.61 -3.32
CA THR A 203 0.72 -8.70 -3.96
C THR A 203 -0.04 -7.38 -3.82
N VAL A 204 0.14 -6.66 -2.70
CA VAL A 204 -0.47 -5.36 -2.43
C VAL A 204 0.61 -4.34 -2.11
N ILE A 205 0.60 -3.21 -2.80
CA ILE A 205 1.36 -2.03 -2.35
C ILE A 205 0.42 -1.13 -1.55
N PHE A 206 0.82 -0.85 -0.31
CA PHE A 206 0.26 0.20 0.53
C PHE A 206 1.13 1.45 0.38
N ALA A 207 0.56 2.51 -0.20
CA ALA A 207 1.30 3.73 -0.52
C ALA A 207 0.71 4.93 0.21
N ASP A 208 1.49 5.56 1.08
CA ASP A 208 1.10 6.79 1.76
C ASP A 208 1.71 8.00 1.05
N GLU A 209 0.88 8.75 0.32
CA GLU A 209 1.29 9.90 -0.48
C GLU A 209 2.50 9.65 -1.40
N PRO A 210 2.43 8.65 -2.31
CA PRO A 210 3.60 8.15 -3.05
C PRO A 210 4.27 9.18 -3.97
N VAL A 211 3.61 10.31 -4.24
CA VAL A 211 4.02 11.31 -5.23
C VAL A 211 3.95 12.75 -4.71
N SER A 212 3.79 12.97 -3.40
CA SER A 212 3.60 14.32 -2.83
C SER A 212 4.82 15.23 -2.94
N SER A 213 6.03 14.68 -3.07
CA SER A 213 7.27 15.46 -3.15
C SER A 213 7.84 15.58 -4.57
N LEU A 214 7.09 15.11 -5.57
CA LEU A 214 7.52 15.05 -6.97
C LEU A 214 7.04 16.26 -7.76
N ASP A 215 7.86 16.71 -8.71
CA ASP A 215 7.41 17.61 -9.76
C ASP A 215 6.36 16.94 -10.68
N PRO A 216 5.57 17.70 -11.44
CA PRO A 216 4.49 17.15 -12.25
C PRO A 216 4.92 16.08 -13.25
N ALA A 217 6.09 16.24 -13.89
CA ALA A 217 6.56 15.28 -14.88
C ALA A 217 6.96 13.96 -14.23
N LEU A 218 7.66 14.02 -13.09
CA LEU A 218 8.07 12.84 -12.34
C LEU A 218 6.90 12.15 -11.64
N ARG A 219 5.91 12.92 -11.17
CA ARG A 219 4.65 12.40 -10.64
C ARG A 219 3.97 11.46 -11.65
N SER A 220 3.77 11.92 -12.89
CA SER A 220 3.15 11.09 -13.93
C SER A 220 3.96 9.82 -14.21
N LYS A 221 5.30 9.90 -14.26
CA LYS A 221 6.15 8.71 -14.42
C LYS A 221 5.92 7.68 -13.30
N VAL A 222 5.85 8.13 -12.05
CA VAL A 222 5.65 7.24 -10.88
C VAL A 222 4.25 6.65 -10.85
N LEU A 223 3.20 7.43 -11.12
CA LEU A 223 1.82 6.91 -11.20
C LEU A 223 1.67 5.86 -12.31
N VAL A 224 2.25 6.13 -13.50
CA VAL A 224 2.28 5.15 -14.60
C VAL A 224 3.05 3.89 -14.21
N ALA A 225 4.16 4.02 -13.50
CA ALA A 225 4.93 2.87 -13.02
C ALA A 225 4.14 2.02 -12.01
N LEU A 226 3.46 2.65 -11.05
CA LEU A 226 2.56 1.99 -10.09
C LEU A 226 1.43 1.25 -10.81
N ARG A 227 0.77 1.91 -11.77
CA ARG A 227 -0.28 1.29 -12.57
C ARG A 227 0.25 0.10 -13.37
N ARG A 228 1.40 0.23 -14.02
CA ARG A 228 2.02 -0.88 -14.77
C ARG A 228 2.42 -2.03 -13.85
N TRP A 229 2.95 -1.74 -12.66
CA TRP A 229 3.28 -2.76 -11.67
C TRP A 229 2.02 -3.54 -11.23
N ARG A 230 0.88 -2.86 -11.06
CA ARG A 230 -0.41 -3.48 -10.75
C ARG A 230 -0.98 -4.26 -11.94
N ASP A 231 -1.10 -3.64 -13.11
CA ASP A 231 -1.86 -4.16 -14.26
C ASP A 231 -1.07 -5.16 -15.12
N LYS A 232 0.25 -4.98 -15.21
CA LYS A 232 1.15 -5.75 -16.08
C LYS A 232 2.21 -6.51 -15.29
N GLY A 233 2.12 -6.47 -13.97
CA GLY A 233 2.99 -7.24 -13.08
C GLY A 233 2.75 -8.74 -13.22
N LEU A 234 3.61 -9.52 -12.59
CA LEU A 234 3.41 -10.97 -12.48
C LEU A 234 2.27 -11.26 -11.48
N GLY A 235 1.15 -11.76 -11.99
CA GLY A 235 -0.03 -12.19 -11.22
C GLY A 235 -0.98 -11.07 -10.81
N THR A 236 -2.09 -11.44 -10.17
CA THR A 236 -3.09 -10.51 -9.65
C THR A 236 -2.52 -9.72 -8.46
N ARG A 237 -2.60 -8.39 -8.52
CA ARG A 237 -2.00 -7.46 -7.54
C ARG A 237 -2.94 -6.31 -7.26
N ALA A 238 -2.84 -5.68 -6.10
CA ALA A 238 -3.60 -4.46 -5.80
C ALA A 238 -2.73 -3.27 -5.38
N LEU A 239 -3.24 -2.07 -5.60
CA LEU A 239 -2.67 -0.82 -5.11
C LEU A 239 -3.66 -0.12 -4.18
N ILE A 240 -3.28 0.07 -2.92
CA ILE A 240 -4.06 0.85 -1.95
C ILE A 240 -3.23 2.06 -1.59
N TRP A 241 -3.74 3.26 -1.85
CA TRP A 241 -2.94 4.46 -1.65
C TRP A 241 -3.72 5.62 -1.05
N VAL A 242 -3.00 6.41 -0.28
CA VAL A 242 -3.44 7.68 0.28
C VAL A 242 -2.96 8.81 -0.60
N THR A 243 -3.84 9.76 -0.91
CA THR A 243 -3.49 10.98 -1.64
C THR A 243 -4.40 12.13 -1.25
N HIS A 244 -3.92 13.35 -1.50
CA HIS A 244 -4.69 14.58 -1.42
C HIS A 244 -5.26 15.01 -2.77
N ALA A 245 -4.91 14.31 -3.84
CA ALA A 245 -5.24 14.62 -5.22
C ALA A 245 -6.24 13.60 -5.77
N PRO A 246 -7.56 13.92 -5.79
CA PRO A 246 -8.57 13.04 -6.35
C PRO A 246 -8.27 12.65 -7.80
N GLU A 247 -7.65 13.54 -8.58
CA GLU A 247 -7.29 13.32 -9.98
C GLU A 247 -6.33 12.14 -10.22
N ASP A 248 -5.58 11.69 -9.21
CA ASP A 248 -4.75 10.48 -9.30
C ASP A 248 -5.57 9.22 -9.67
N ALA A 249 -6.88 9.26 -9.43
CA ALA A 249 -7.79 8.22 -9.86
C ALA A 249 -7.88 8.08 -11.39
N TYR A 250 -7.66 9.13 -12.17
CA TYR A 250 -7.69 9.03 -13.63
C TYR A 250 -6.47 8.27 -14.15
N ASP A 251 -5.31 8.50 -13.54
CA ASP A 251 -4.07 7.82 -13.90
C ASP A 251 -4.08 6.36 -13.46
N LEU A 252 -4.50 6.11 -12.21
CA LEU A 252 -4.43 4.79 -11.58
C LEU A 252 -5.69 3.95 -11.80
N MET A 253 -6.87 4.55 -12.00
CA MET A 253 -8.15 3.86 -12.20
C MET A 253 -8.38 2.77 -11.12
N PRO A 254 -8.65 3.10 -9.85
CA PRO A 254 -8.94 2.10 -8.82
C PRO A 254 -10.32 1.48 -8.98
N ASP A 255 -10.55 0.30 -8.41
CA ASP A 255 -11.90 -0.23 -8.21
C ASP A 255 -12.69 0.66 -7.24
N HIS A 256 -12.07 1.02 -6.12
CA HIS A 256 -12.72 1.67 -4.99
C HIS A 256 -12.11 3.03 -4.68
N ARG A 257 -12.92 3.93 -4.13
CA ARG A 257 -12.44 5.14 -3.45
C ARG A 257 -13.08 5.22 -2.08
N LEU A 258 -12.30 5.66 -1.09
CA LEU A 258 -12.74 6.05 0.24
C LEU A 258 -12.41 7.51 0.48
N ASP A 259 -13.42 8.31 0.78
CA ASP A 259 -13.27 9.74 1.05
C ASP A 259 -13.58 10.08 2.51
N PHE A 260 -12.53 10.47 3.24
CA PHE A 260 -12.62 10.95 4.62
C PHE A 260 -13.06 12.41 4.75
N ASN A 261 -13.17 13.18 3.65
CA ASN A 261 -13.78 14.52 3.68
C ASN A 261 -15.28 14.45 3.97
N HIS A 262 -15.92 13.37 3.53
CA HIS A 262 -17.36 13.23 3.65
C HIS A 262 -17.75 13.09 5.14
N PRO A 263 -18.77 13.80 5.66
CA PRO A 263 -19.10 13.81 7.10
C PRO A 263 -19.28 12.41 7.72
N ASN A 264 -19.80 11.48 6.91
CA ASN A 264 -19.99 10.08 7.25
C ASN A 264 -19.11 9.10 6.45
N GLY A 265 -18.05 9.61 5.81
CA GLY A 265 -17.13 8.85 4.95
C GLY A 265 -17.77 8.03 3.83
N VAL A 266 -17.57 8.41 2.58
CA VAL A 266 -18.15 7.65 1.47
C VAL A 266 -17.12 6.67 0.93
N CYS A 267 -17.51 5.41 0.79
CA CYS A 267 -16.75 4.43 0.02
C CYS A 267 -17.63 3.73 -0.99
N GLY A 268 -17.11 3.53 -2.19
CA GLY A 268 -17.80 2.80 -3.24
C GLY A 268 -16.95 2.60 -4.47
N PRO A 269 -17.50 1.87 -5.46
CA PRO A 269 -16.84 1.68 -6.73
C PRO A 269 -16.68 3.03 -7.44
N ILE A 270 -15.52 3.28 -8.03
CA ILE A 270 -15.25 4.58 -8.66
C ILE A 270 -16.18 4.87 -9.83
N SER A 271 -16.68 3.84 -10.51
CA SER A 271 -17.61 3.96 -11.64
C SER A 271 -18.97 4.55 -11.25
N ALA A 272 -19.36 4.45 -9.98
CA ALA A 272 -20.61 4.99 -9.46
C ALA A 272 -20.38 6.21 -8.56
N TRP A 273 -19.17 6.77 -8.52
CA TRP A 273 -18.77 7.76 -7.51
C TRP A 273 -19.68 8.99 -7.48
N ASP A 274 -20.04 9.53 -8.64
CA ASP A 274 -20.92 10.70 -8.76
C ASP A 274 -22.39 10.42 -8.38
N GLN A 275 -22.75 9.16 -8.20
CA GLN A 275 -24.09 8.69 -7.85
C GLN A 275 -24.19 8.22 -6.39
N LEU A 276 -23.09 8.18 -5.65
CA LEU A 276 -23.10 7.76 -4.25
C LEU A 276 -23.81 8.82 -3.39
N THR A 277 -24.97 8.46 -2.84
CA THR A 277 -25.74 9.31 -1.91
C THR A 277 -25.50 8.94 -0.45
N GLU A 278 -25.78 9.87 0.46
CA GLU A 278 -25.77 9.62 1.90
C GLU A 278 -26.72 8.47 2.28
N GLY A 279 -26.15 7.36 2.74
CA GLY A 279 -26.90 6.26 3.35
C GLY A 279 -27.12 5.03 2.48
N GLU A 280 -26.70 5.02 1.22
CA GLU A 280 -26.91 3.86 0.34
C GLU A 280 -25.83 2.77 0.42
N ASN A 281 -24.61 3.03 0.92
CA ASN A 281 -23.62 1.98 1.20
C ASN A 281 -22.57 2.39 2.26
N TRP A 282 -22.33 1.49 3.22
CA TRP A 282 -21.32 1.45 4.30
C TRP A 282 -21.13 2.75 5.12
N ARG A 283 -21.66 2.77 6.36
CA ARG A 283 -21.50 3.90 7.28
C ARG A 283 -20.08 3.94 7.86
N LEU A 284 -19.33 5.00 7.57
CA LEU A 284 -18.15 5.40 8.33
C LEU A 284 -18.59 6.48 9.35
N ASP A 285 -18.67 6.15 10.64
CA ASP A 285 -18.97 7.18 11.64
C ASP A 285 -17.69 7.96 11.97
N ILE A 286 -17.47 9.09 11.28
CA ILE A 286 -16.38 10.04 11.60
C ILE A 286 -16.84 11.11 12.60
N SER A 287 -18.06 11.03 13.15
CA SER A 287 -18.62 12.11 14.01
C SER A 287 -17.92 12.22 15.36
N LYS A 288 -17.15 11.20 15.77
CA LYS A 288 -16.39 11.17 17.03
C LYS A 288 -14.93 11.62 16.85
N ARG A 289 -14.71 12.76 16.19
CA ARG A 289 -13.39 13.40 16.18
C ARG A 289 -13.13 14.06 17.53
N ALA A 290 -12.01 13.73 18.17
CA ALA A 290 -11.40 14.65 19.11
C ALA A 290 -10.45 15.57 18.34
N GLY A 291 -10.79 16.86 18.26
CA GLY A 291 -9.93 17.89 17.67
C GLY A 291 -10.45 18.45 16.35
N ALA A 292 -11.56 19.19 16.41
CA ALA A 292 -11.88 20.21 15.41
C ALA A 292 -11.88 21.63 16.01
N ASP A 293 -11.38 21.80 17.25
CA ASP A 293 -11.14 23.10 17.87
C ASP A 293 -9.76 23.08 18.57
N ALA A 294 -8.74 23.56 17.86
CA ALA A 294 -7.51 24.12 18.40
C ALA A 294 -6.92 25.10 17.37
#